data_AF-A0A2V8V7D6-F1
#
_entry.id   AF-A0A2V8V7D6-F1
#
_cell.length_a   1.000
_cell.length_b   1.000
_cell.length_c   1.000
_cell.angle_alpha   90.00
_cell.angle_beta   90.00
_cell.angle_gamma   90.00
#
_symmetry.space_group_name_H-M   'P 1'
#
loop_
_entity.id
_entity.type
_entity.pdbx_description
1 polymer ?
#
loop_
_entity_poly.entity_id
_entity_poly.type
_entity_poly.pdbx_seq_one_letter_code
_entity_poly.pdbx_strand_id
1 'polypeptide(L)'
;MATLSPGTIFQGTAPVVQADSFQGDALGMMQSPEIPKILKVEDDEKKRYGNTGFGDACLLARNILAAERGTRFVAVNHGFWDFHTNIYDKTQKSNQYTLSRDLDTGLSELITDMEKTKTADGRTLFEKTLIVCLGEFGRTPGDLTVGKGRDHHRFAMSALFSGAGVIGGRALGVTDEQGGTVVKPGWAKKRSMYPEDVAATMYSALGIDWTKEITNTPSGRAFEYIEFQSGTNFLDVSEIDALFS
;
A
#
# COMPACT_ATOMS: atom_id res chain seq x y z
N MET A 1 -0.56 34.02 3.61
CA MET A 1 -1.10 33.43 2.37
C MET A 1 0.09 33.07 1.48
N ALA A 2 0.51 31.80 1.49
CA ALA A 2 1.50 31.30 0.56
C ALA A 2 0.75 30.46 -0.48
N THR A 3 0.57 31.00 -1.67
CA THR A 3 0.00 30.32 -2.82
C THR A 3 1.04 29.36 -3.38
N LEU A 4 0.80 28.06 -3.25
CA LEU A 4 1.51 27.06 -4.05
C LEU A 4 1.00 27.21 -5.49
N SER A 5 1.89 27.59 -6.41
CA SER A 5 1.58 27.68 -7.83
C SER A 5 1.24 26.29 -8.37
N PRO A 6 0.20 26.12 -9.21
CA PRO A 6 -0.02 24.89 -9.96
C PRO A 6 1.22 24.63 -10.83
N GLY A 7 1.69 23.38 -10.84
CA GLY A 7 2.79 22.96 -11.71
C GLY A 7 2.43 23.23 -13.17
N THR A 8 3.21 24.08 -13.81
CA THR A 8 3.13 24.34 -15.25
C THR A 8 3.49 23.06 -16.00
N ILE A 9 2.54 22.52 -16.77
CA ILE A 9 2.83 21.52 -17.80
C ILE A 9 3.61 22.24 -18.89
N PHE A 10 4.95 22.12 -18.89
CA PHE A 10 5.79 22.70 -19.93
C PHE A 10 5.67 21.90 -21.22
N GLN A 11 5.06 22.51 -22.23
CA GLN A 11 5.26 22.13 -23.62
C GLN A 11 6.69 22.55 -24.03
N GLY A 12 7.56 21.55 -24.20
CA GLY A 12 8.78 21.62 -25.02
C GLY A 12 9.94 22.47 -24.51
N THR A 13 10.83 21.88 -23.71
CA THR A 13 12.25 22.30 -23.62
C THR A 13 13.17 21.07 -23.53
N ALA A 14 14.41 21.23 -24.01
CA ALA A 14 15.38 20.16 -24.22
C ALA A 14 15.73 19.36 -22.94
N PRO A 15 16.06 18.05 -23.05
CA PRO A 15 16.25 17.14 -21.91
C PRO A 15 17.35 17.56 -20.91
N VAL A 16 18.27 18.44 -21.31
CA VAL A 16 19.36 18.93 -20.45
C VAL A 16 18.86 19.87 -19.36
N VAL A 17 17.89 20.76 -19.65
CA VAL A 17 17.36 21.74 -18.68
C VAL A 17 16.52 21.05 -17.59
N GLN A 18 15.88 19.94 -17.94
CA GLN A 18 15.03 19.18 -17.02
C GLN A 18 15.87 18.32 -16.04
N ALA A 19 17.02 17.81 -16.48
CA ALA A 19 17.96 17.10 -15.60
C ALA A 19 18.54 18.03 -14.52
N ASP A 20 18.87 19.28 -14.89
CA ASP A 20 19.38 20.29 -13.96
C ASP A 20 18.32 20.67 -12.90
N SER A 21 17.03 20.72 -13.26
CA SER A 21 15.96 21.00 -12.29
C SER A 21 15.74 19.85 -11.31
N PHE A 22 15.78 18.59 -11.76
CA PHE A 22 15.64 17.44 -10.84
C PHE A 22 16.82 17.35 -9.85
N GLN A 23 18.04 17.65 -10.31
CA GLN A 23 19.22 17.71 -9.45
C GLN A 23 19.13 18.86 -8.44
N GLY A 24 18.64 20.02 -8.86
CA GLY A 24 18.36 21.16 -7.98
C GLY A 24 17.32 20.84 -6.90
N ASP A 25 16.21 20.22 -7.28
CA ASP A 25 15.16 19.80 -6.35
C ASP A 25 15.66 18.74 -5.36
N ALA A 26 16.41 17.75 -5.84
CA ALA A 26 17.03 16.73 -5.01
C ALA A 26 18.03 17.35 -4.01
N LEU A 27 18.86 18.29 -4.45
CA LEU A 27 19.78 19.03 -3.58
C LEU A 27 19.02 19.86 -2.55
N GLY A 28 17.95 20.53 -2.94
CA GLY A 28 17.06 21.27 -2.05
C GLY A 28 16.44 20.39 -0.97
N MET A 29 16.01 19.17 -1.32
CA MET A 29 15.55 18.18 -0.35
C MET A 29 16.66 17.75 0.62
N MET A 30 17.85 17.43 0.11
CA MET A 30 18.99 17.01 0.94
C MET A 30 19.45 18.10 1.91
N GLN A 31 19.33 19.37 1.52
CA GLN A 31 19.73 20.53 2.33
C GLN A 31 18.62 21.03 3.26
N SER A 32 17.40 20.48 3.16
CA SER A 32 16.26 20.93 3.96
C SER A 32 16.46 20.58 5.44
N PRO A 33 16.45 21.57 6.36
CA PRO A 33 16.61 21.33 7.79
C PRO A 33 15.40 20.62 8.43
N GLU A 34 14.28 20.52 7.71
CA GLU A 34 13.07 19.86 8.19
C GLU A 34 13.11 18.34 7.96
N ILE A 35 13.80 17.86 6.93
CA ILE A 35 13.86 16.42 6.59
C ILE A 35 14.46 15.60 7.73
N PRO A 36 15.59 15.98 8.38
CA PRO A 36 16.10 15.26 9.53
C PRO A 36 15.12 15.17 10.70
N LYS A 37 14.23 16.15 10.88
CA LYS A 37 13.22 16.14 11.94
C LYS A 37 12.11 15.13 11.63
N ILE A 38 11.68 15.06 10.38
CA ILE A 38 10.67 14.11 9.90
C ILE A 38 11.19 12.67 10.00
N LEU A 39 12.46 12.47 9.65
CA LEU A 39 13.11 11.15 9.68
C LEU A 39 13.59 10.74 11.09
N LYS A 40 13.42 11.60 12.10
CA LYS A 40 13.78 11.28 13.47
C LYS A 40 12.80 10.26 14.05
N VAL A 41 13.33 9.25 14.71
CA VAL A 41 12.58 8.23 15.43
C VAL A 41 13.18 8.09 16.83
N GLU A 42 12.36 8.21 17.87
CA GLU A 42 12.81 8.11 19.26
C GLU A 42 12.75 6.66 19.76
N ASP A 43 13.63 6.29 20.70
CA ASP A 43 13.76 4.90 21.18
C ASP A 43 12.47 4.36 21.84
N ASP A 44 11.69 5.23 22.50
CA ASP A 44 10.41 4.86 23.10
C ASP A 44 9.35 4.57 22.03
N GLU A 45 9.30 5.37 20.97
CA GLU A 45 8.43 5.14 19.81
C GLU A 45 8.82 3.85 19.08
N LYS A 46 10.11 3.65 18.80
CA LYS A 46 10.61 2.41 18.19
C LYS A 46 10.20 1.19 19.00
N LYS A 47 10.29 1.28 20.33
CA LYS A 47 9.86 0.21 21.24
C LYS A 47 8.36 -0.08 21.13
N ARG A 48 7.50 0.94 21.05
CA ARG A 48 6.05 0.74 20.83
C ARG A 48 5.79 0.01 19.51
N TYR A 49 6.46 0.43 18.44
CA TYR A 49 6.35 -0.17 17.11
C TYR A 49 7.08 -1.52 16.96
N GLY A 50 7.57 -2.11 18.07
CA GLY A 50 8.12 -3.47 18.10
C GLY A 50 9.63 -3.59 17.89
N ASN A 51 10.37 -2.48 17.75
CA ASN A 51 11.81 -2.46 17.47
C ASN A 51 12.21 -3.30 16.24
N THR A 52 11.43 -3.19 15.17
CA THR A 52 11.68 -3.90 13.91
C THR A 52 11.82 -2.92 12.75
N GLY A 53 12.47 -3.35 11.67
CA GLY A 53 12.58 -2.52 10.46
C GLY A 53 11.22 -2.15 9.87
N PHE A 54 10.22 -3.05 9.97
CA PHE A 54 8.85 -2.75 9.56
C PHE A 54 8.19 -1.71 10.47
N GLY A 55 8.35 -1.85 11.79
CA GLY A 55 7.87 -0.86 12.77
C GLY A 55 8.47 0.53 12.54
N ASP A 56 9.78 0.61 12.34
CA ASP A 56 10.48 1.86 12.01
C ASP A 56 9.95 2.47 10.70
N ALA A 57 9.66 1.66 9.69
CA ALA A 57 9.09 2.12 8.43
C ALA A 57 7.65 2.64 8.59
N CYS A 58 6.82 1.97 9.39
CA CYS A 58 5.48 2.46 9.77
C CYS A 58 5.56 3.80 10.51
N LEU A 59 6.46 3.92 11.48
CA LEU A 59 6.68 5.15 12.24
C LEU A 59 7.09 6.32 11.32
N LEU A 60 8.02 6.08 10.40
CA LEU A 60 8.43 7.05 9.40
C LEU A 60 7.30 7.43 8.43
N ALA A 61 6.48 6.47 8.02
CA ALA A 61 5.31 6.74 7.18
C ALA A 61 4.36 7.73 7.85
N ARG A 62 4.06 7.54 9.14
CA ARG A 62 3.27 8.49 9.93
C ARG A 62 3.92 9.87 9.97
N ASN A 63 5.22 9.96 10.24
CA ASN A 63 5.93 11.25 10.30
C ASN A 63 5.90 12.00 8.97
N ILE A 64 6.13 11.29 7.85
CA ILE A 64 6.12 11.87 6.51
C ILE A 64 4.74 12.42 6.17
N LEU A 65 3.68 11.68 6.49
CA LEU A 65 2.30 12.14 6.27
C LEU A 65 1.95 13.32 7.19
N ALA A 66 2.32 13.25 8.47
CA ALA A 66 2.08 14.31 9.47
C ALA A 66 2.78 15.63 9.11
N ALA A 67 3.87 15.59 8.36
CA ALA A 67 4.60 16.79 7.95
C ALA A 67 3.84 17.64 6.92
N GLU A 68 2.81 17.09 6.25
CA GLU A 68 1.97 17.76 5.25
C GLU A 68 2.77 18.50 4.15
N ARG A 69 3.93 17.95 3.76
CA ARG A 69 4.84 18.52 2.74
C ARG A 69 4.56 18.06 1.31
N GLY A 70 3.34 17.56 1.05
CA GLY A 70 2.90 17.18 -0.28
C GLY A 70 3.03 15.70 -0.65
N THR A 71 3.56 14.85 0.24
CA THR A 71 3.53 13.39 0.05
C THR A 71 2.10 12.90 -0.12
N ARG A 72 1.82 12.21 -1.22
CA ARG A 72 0.49 11.65 -1.54
C ARG A 72 0.43 10.13 -1.49
N PHE A 73 1.57 9.47 -1.50
CA PHE A 73 1.69 8.03 -1.51
C PHE A 73 2.93 7.60 -0.73
N VAL A 74 2.78 6.58 0.12
CA VAL A 74 3.87 5.96 0.86
C VAL A 74 3.72 4.46 0.72
N ALA A 75 4.77 3.80 0.22
CA ALA A 75 4.86 2.35 0.18
C ALA A 75 5.77 1.87 1.33
N VAL A 76 5.22 1.02 2.20
CA VAL A 76 5.98 0.32 3.24
C VAL A 76 6.10 -1.14 2.82
N ASN A 77 7.33 -1.66 2.77
CA ASN A 77 7.58 -3.05 2.45
C ASN A 77 7.83 -3.86 3.74
N HIS A 78 7.18 -5.01 3.84
CA HIS A 78 7.48 -6.04 4.84
C HIS A 78 7.86 -7.31 4.11
N GLY A 79 9.17 -7.57 3.97
CA GLY A 79 9.67 -8.69 3.19
C GLY A 79 9.58 -10.06 3.89
N PHE A 80 10.12 -11.08 3.22
CA PHE A 80 10.38 -12.42 3.76
C PHE A 80 9.15 -13.33 4.02
N TRP A 81 7.99 -13.05 3.42
CA TRP A 81 6.78 -13.87 3.57
C TRP A 81 6.73 -15.14 2.69
N ASP A 82 7.68 -15.34 1.76
CA ASP A 82 7.70 -16.48 0.84
C ASP A 82 8.29 -17.77 1.45
N PHE A 83 7.60 -18.30 2.47
CA PHE A 83 8.08 -19.47 3.21
C PHE A 83 7.74 -20.80 2.53
N HIS A 84 8.71 -21.35 1.80
CA HIS A 84 8.67 -22.70 1.24
C HIS A 84 9.24 -23.77 2.18
N THR A 85 9.90 -23.37 3.26
CA THR A 85 10.50 -24.29 4.23
C THR A 85 10.30 -23.82 5.68
N ASN A 86 10.13 -24.79 6.59
CA ASN A 86 10.09 -24.61 8.04
C ASN A 86 9.26 -23.40 8.55
N ILE A 87 8.12 -23.10 7.91
CA ILE A 87 7.33 -21.87 8.12
C ILE A 87 6.85 -21.69 9.58
N TYR A 88 6.69 -22.78 10.32
CA TYR A 88 6.25 -22.79 11.72
C TYR A 88 7.35 -23.17 12.72
N ASP A 89 8.60 -23.31 12.27
CA ASP A 89 9.72 -23.59 13.16
C ASP A 89 10.16 -22.31 13.90
N LYS A 90 9.87 -22.29 15.21
CA LYS A 90 10.16 -21.14 16.08
C LYS A 90 11.65 -20.91 16.34
N THR A 91 12.52 -21.86 15.95
CA THR A 91 13.97 -21.67 16.06
C THR A 91 14.53 -20.82 14.91
N GLN A 92 13.77 -20.66 13.82
CA GLN A 92 14.15 -19.80 12.71
C GLN A 92 14.04 -18.32 13.11
N LYS A 93 14.99 -17.51 12.67
CA LYS A 93 14.96 -16.04 12.87
C LYS A 93 13.75 -15.38 12.21
N SER A 94 13.33 -15.92 11.06
CA SER A 94 12.16 -15.49 10.31
C SER A 94 11.25 -16.69 10.12
N ASN A 95 10.01 -16.59 10.60
CA ASN A 95 8.94 -17.58 10.46
C ASN A 95 7.58 -16.87 10.49
N GLN A 96 6.49 -17.63 10.34
CA GLN A 96 5.14 -17.07 10.36
C GLN A 96 4.86 -16.23 11.61
N TYR A 97 5.30 -16.69 12.79
CA TYR A 97 4.98 -16.04 14.06
C TYR A 97 5.71 -14.72 14.23
N THR A 98 6.99 -14.65 13.82
CA THR A 98 7.78 -13.41 13.93
C THR A 98 7.24 -12.37 12.96
N LEU A 99 7.06 -12.72 11.67
CA LEU A 99 6.58 -11.74 10.69
C LEU A 99 5.14 -11.29 10.95
N SER A 100 4.27 -12.19 11.44
CA SER A 100 2.90 -11.82 11.82
C SER A 100 2.91 -10.88 13.03
N ARG A 101 3.80 -11.08 14.01
CA ARG A 101 3.92 -10.18 15.16
C ARG A 101 4.43 -8.81 14.75
N ASP A 102 5.44 -8.77 13.87
CA ASP A 102 5.99 -7.51 13.37
C ASP A 102 4.93 -6.72 12.62
N LEU A 103 4.17 -7.40 11.75
CA LEU A 103 3.06 -6.80 11.01
C LEU A 103 1.97 -6.27 11.95
N ASP A 104 1.48 -7.12 12.86
CA ASP A 104 0.42 -6.79 13.80
C ASP A 104 0.79 -5.60 14.69
N THR A 105 2.01 -5.61 15.24
CA THR A 105 2.51 -4.53 16.10
C THR A 105 2.70 -3.23 15.31
N GLY A 106 3.43 -3.27 14.19
CA GLY A 106 3.74 -2.06 13.42
C GLY A 106 2.50 -1.42 12.79
N LEU A 107 1.60 -2.22 12.22
CA LEU A 107 0.39 -1.71 11.57
C LEU A 107 -0.64 -1.19 12.58
N SER A 108 -0.83 -1.87 13.71
CA SER A 108 -1.78 -1.42 14.74
C SER A 108 -1.33 -0.12 15.41
N GLU A 109 -0.03 0.02 15.72
CA GLU A 109 0.53 1.27 16.27
C GLU A 109 0.46 2.41 15.26
N LEU A 110 0.72 2.14 13.97
CA LEU A 110 0.55 3.12 12.89
C LEU A 110 -0.89 3.67 12.85
N ILE A 111 -1.88 2.76 12.79
CA ILE A 111 -3.29 3.15 12.76
C ILE A 111 -3.64 3.96 14.02
N THR A 112 -3.23 3.48 15.19
CA THR A 112 -3.48 4.13 16.48
C THR A 112 -2.91 5.55 16.54
N ASP A 113 -1.69 5.76 16.05
CA ASP A 113 -1.07 7.10 16.03
C ASP A 113 -1.73 8.00 14.97
N MET A 114 -2.13 7.44 13.82
CA MET A 114 -2.84 8.18 12.77
C MET A 114 -4.24 8.63 13.18
N GLU A 115 -4.94 7.86 14.01
CA GLU A 115 -6.24 8.25 14.60
C GLU A 115 -6.10 9.45 15.55
N LYS A 116 -4.94 9.61 16.19
CA LYS A 116 -4.68 10.69 17.16
C LYS A 116 -4.05 11.93 16.53
N THR A 117 -3.29 11.74 15.45
CA THR A 117 -2.54 12.81 14.80
C THR A 117 -3.46 13.67 13.94
N LYS A 118 -3.52 14.97 14.22
CA LYS A 118 -4.34 15.94 13.50
C LYS A 118 -3.58 16.57 12.34
N THR A 119 -4.30 16.81 11.25
CA THR A 119 -3.86 17.59 10.10
C THR A 119 -4.24 19.05 10.27
N ALA A 120 -3.67 19.94 9.46
CA ALA A 120 -3.96 21.38 9.49
C ALA A 120 -5.44 21.71 9.27
N ASP A 121 -6.20 20.84 8.60
CA ASP A 121 -7.64 21.04 8.37
C ASP A 121 -8.55 20.49 9.49
N GLY A 122 -7.97 19.98 10.58
CA GLY A 122 -8.67 19.53 11.79
C GLY A 122 -9.09 18.05 11.78
N ARG A 123 -8.98 17.37 10.64
CA ARG A 123 -9.19 15.91 10.54
C ARG A 123 -7.97 15.14 11.02
N THR A 124 -8.15 13.88 11.39
CA THR A 124 -7.05 12.97 11.72
C THR A 124 -6.33 12.50 10.46
N LEU A 125 -5.08 12.03 10.59
CA LEU A 125 -4.38 11.38 9.48
C LEU A 125 -5.14 10.14 9.00
N PHE A 126 -5.76 9.40 9.90
CA PHE A 126 -6.55 8.21 9.59
C PHE A 126 -7.78 8.56 8.72
N GLU A 127 -8.48 9.66 9.03
CA GLU A 127 -9.60 10.16 8.20
C GLU A 127 -9.17 10.63 6.80
N LYS A 128 -7.88 10.96 6.64
CA LYS A 128 -7.31 11.58 5.43
C LYS A 128 -6.55 10.60 4.54
N THR A 129 -6.29 9.38 5.02
CA THR A 129 -5.35 8.44 4.38
C THR A 129 -6.03 7.09 4.19
N LEU A 130 -6.06 6.61 2.95
CA LEU A 130 -6.43 5.22 2.67
C LEU A 130 -5.23 4.33 2.99
N ILE A 131 -5.41 3.40 3.91
CA ILE A 131 -4.42 2.38 4.29
C ILE A 131 -4.80 1.09 3.56
N VAL A 132 -3.88 0.58 2.74
CA VAL A 132 -4.01 -0.71 2.05
C VAL A 132 -2.84 -1.59 2.46
N CYS A 133 -3.14 -2.72 3.09
CA CYS A 133 -2.15 -3.75 3.41
C CYS A 133 -2.48 -5.01 2.60
N LEU A 134 -1.61 -5.34 1.65
CA LEU A 134 -1.83 -6.38 0.66
C LEU A 134 -0.51 -7.14 0.42
N GLY A 135 -0.60 -8.45 0.16
CA GLY A 135 0.50 -9.28 -0.34
C GLY A 135 0.37 -9.58 -1.83
N GLU A 136 1.35 -10.27 -2.41
CA GLU A 136 1.39 -10.55 -3.86
C GLU A 136 0.57 -11.79 -4.26
N PHE A 137 0.46 -12.77 -3.38
CA PHE A 137 -0.25 -14.03 -3.58
C PHE A 137 -0.67 -14.66 -2.25
N GLY A 138 -1.63 -15.57 -2.30
CA GLY A 138 -1.97 -16.44 -1.17
C GLY A 138 -0.95 -17.56 -0.96
N ARG A 139 -1.14 -18.34 0.12
CA ARG A 139 -0.40 -19.58 0.38
C ARG A 139 -1.34 -20.77 0.35
N THR A 140 -0.85 -21.92 -0.14
CA THR A 140 -1.67 -23.13 -0.27
C THR A 140 -2.28 -23.52 1.07
N PRO A 141 -3.59 -23.79 1.16
CA PRO A 141 -4.21 -24.33 2.39
C PRO A 141 -3.83 -25.80 2.58
N GLY A 142 -4.22 -26.36 3.74
CA GLY A 142 -4.01 -27.78 4.04
C GLY A 142 -2.59 -28.10 4.52
N ASP A 143 -2.15 -29.32 4.20
CA ASP A 143 -0.88 -29.90 4.64
C ASP A 143 0.34 -29.13 4.11
N LEU A 144 1.44 -29.22 4.85
CA LEU A 144 2.69 -28.59 4.45
C LEU A 144 3.41 -29.39 3.38
N THR A 145 4.23 -28.70 2.60
CA THR A 145 5.17 -29.34 1.66
C THR A 145 6.18 -30.22 2.41
N VAL A 146 6.94 -31.06 1.69
CA VAL A 146 8.06 -31.84 2.28
C VAL A 146 9.08 -30.92 2.99
N GLY A 147 9.23 -29.69 2.50
CA GLY A 147 10.06 -28.66 3.13
C GLY A 147 9.50 -28.09 4.44
N LYS A 148 8.30 -28.50 4.86
CA LYS A 148 7.53 -27.91 5.97
C LYS A 148 7.18 -26.43 5.72
N GLY A 149 6.95 -26.05 4.47
CA GLY A 149 6.42 -24.74 4.08
C GLY A 149 5.08 -24.85 3.36
N ARG A 150 4.68 -23.78 2.68
CA ARG A 150 3.51 -23.73 1.80
C ARG A 150 3.95 -23.31 0.39
N ASP A 151 3.14 -23.54 -0.63
CA ASP A 151 3.40 -23.08 -2.00
C ASP A 151 2.60 -21.81 -2.32
N HIS A 152 2.85 -21.22 -3.50
CA HIS A 152 2.12 -20.07 -4.02
C HIS A 152 0.68 -20.45 -4.35
N HIS A 153 -0.28 -19.59 -3.99
CA HIS A 153 -1.70 -19.86 -4.17
C HIS A 153 -2.45 -18.67 -4.75
N ARG A 154 -2.88 -18.80 -6.00
CA ARG A 154 -3.52 -17.72 -6.77
C ARG A 154 -5.04 -17.59 -6.55
N PHE A 155 -5.68 -18.57 -5.92
CA PHE A 155 -7.15 -18.65 -5.90
C PHE A 155 -7.79 -17.87 -4.76
N ALA A 156 -7.03 -17.59 -3.70
CA ALA A 156 -7.49 -16.80 -2.56
C ALA A 156 -6.31 -16.09 -1.89
N MET A 157 -6.51 -14.83 -1.56
CA MET A 157 -5.62 -14.02 -0.71
C MET A 157 -6.48 -12.98 0.03
N SER A 158 -5.91 -12.33 1.04
CA SER A 158 -6.58 -11.28 1.81
C SER A 158 -5.87 -9.94 1.62
N ALA A 159 -6.65 -8.87 1.57
CA ALA A 159 -6.19 -7.49 1.66
C ALA A 159 -6.93 -6.80 2.82
N LEU A 160 -6.24 -5.93 3.54
CA LEU A 160 -6.83 -5.07 4.55
C LEU A 160 -6.93 -3.65 4.00
N PHE A 161 -8.12 -3.06 4.17
CA PHE A 161 -8.40 -1.65 3.87
C PHE A 161 -8.85 -0.95 5.14
N SER A 162 -8.37 0.26 5.36
CA SER A 162 -8.72 1.08 6.52
C SER A 162 -8.49 2.57 6.24
N GLY A 163 -9.03 3.45 7.08
CA GLY A 163 -8.92 4.90 6.92
C GLY A 163 -9.71 5.45 5.74
N ALA A 164 -9.63 6.77 5.52
CA ALA A 164 -10.30 7.49 4.41
C ALA A 164 -11.80 7.15 4.20
N GLY A 165 -12.52 6.84 5.28
CA GLY A 165 -13.95 6.52 5.24
C GLY A 165 -14.29 5.05 4.96
N VAL A 166 -13.30 4.15 4.89
CA VAL A 166 -13.56 2.70 4.81
C VAL A 166 -14.35 2.24 6.04
N ILE A 167 -15.43 1.49 5.81
CA ILE A 167 -16.24 0.89 6.87
C ILE A 167 -15.58 -0.41 7.35
N GLY A 168 -14.91 -0.32 8.50
CA GLY A 168 -14.22 -1.44 9.16
C GLY A 168 -15.16 -2.44 9.87
N GLY A 169 -14.56 -3.39 10.59
CA GLY A 169 -15.30 -4.36 11.42
C GLY A 169 -16.01 -5.47 10.64
N ARG A 170 -15.65 -5.67 9.38
CA ARG A 170 -16.26 -6.68 8.49
C ARG A 170 -15.24 -7.25 7.52
N ALA A 171 -15.61 -8.38 6.92
CA ALA A 171 -14.89 -8.97 5.80
C ALA A 171 -15.75 -8.89 4.53
N LEU A 172 -15.13 -8.58 3.40
CA LEU A 172 -15.72 -8.69 2.08
C LEU A 172 -15.23 -9.98 1.43
N GLY A 173 -16.17 -10.80 0.98
CA GLY A 173 -15.88 -12.10 0.40
C GLY A 173 -15.89 -13.24 1.42
N VAL A 174 -16.07 -14.47 0.90
CA VAL A 174 -16.08 -15.72 1.68
C VAL A 174 -15.37 -16.78 0.86
N THR A 175 -14.41 -17.48 1.49
CA THR A 175 -13.76 -18.65 0.90
C THR A 175 -14.54 -19.92 1.16
N ASP A 176 -14.17 -21.02 0.48
CA ASP A 176 -14.56 -22.36 0.93
C ASP A 176 -14.05 -22.63 2.36
N GLU A 177 -14.50 -23.75 2.94
CA GLU A 177 -14.16 -24.17 4.30
C GLU A 177 -12.64 -24.36 4.50
N GLN A 178 -11.91 -24.68 3.44
CA GLN A 178 -10.46 -24.89 3.47
C GLN A 178 -9.66 -23.59 3.29
N GLY A 179 -10.31 -22.47 2.92
CA GLY A 179 -9.62 -21.24 2.53
C GLY A 179 -8.97 -21.31 1.13
N GLY A 180 -9.37 -22.27 0.30
CA GLY A 180 -8.76 -22.57 -0.99
C GLY A 180 -9.27 -21.73 -2.14
N THR A 181 -10.55 -21.39 -2.19
CA THR A 181 -11.10 -20.53 -3.26
C THR A 181 -12.16 -19.58 -2.72
N VAL A 182 -12.35 -18.44 -3.37
CA VAL A 182 -13.45 -17.53 -3.07
C VAL A 182 -14.76 -18.09 -3.64
N VAL A 183 -15.71 -18.42 -2.77
CA VAL A 183 -17.02 -18.99 -3.15
C VAL A 183 -18.15 -17.95 -3.15
N LYS A 184 -18.01 -16.87 -2.40
CA LYS A 184 -18.94 -15.72 -2.42
C LYS A 184 -18.14 -14.43 -2.39
N PRO A 185 -18.00 -13.70 -3.51
CA PRO A 185 -17.12 -12.53 -3.54
C PRO A 185 -17.58 -11.31 -2.74
N GLY A 186 -18.88 -11.14 -2.52
CA GLY A 186 -19.40 -10.10 -1.62
C GLY A 186 -19.34 -8.66 -2.15
N TRP A 187 -19.34 -8.45 -3.47
CA TRP A 187 -19.34 -7.11 -4.09
C TRP A 187 -20.01 -7.10 -5.47
N ALA A 188 -20.16 -5.91 -6.05
CA ALA A 188 -20.99 -5.65 -7.23
C ALA A 188 -20.65 -6.53 -8.44
N LYS A 189 -19.37 -6.81 -8.72
CA LYS A 189 -18.95 -7.58 -9.90
C LYS A 189 -19.17 -9.10 -9.78
N LYS A 190 -19.53 -9.63 -8.61
CA LYS A 190 -19.86 -11.06 -8.40
C LYS A 190 -18.78 -12.05 -8.90
N ARG A 191 -17.51 -11.63 -8.91
CA ARG A 191 -16.32 -12.44 -9.21
C ARG A 191 -15.25 -12.20 -8.14
N SER A 192 -14.18 -12.98 -8.07
CA SER A 192 -13.05 -12.62 -7.19
C SER A 192 -12.56 -11.20 -7.49
N MET A 193 -12.17 -10.47 -6.44
CA MET A 193 -11.48 -9.19 -6.57
C MET A 193 -10.04 -9.46 -7.02
N TYR A 194 -9.55 -8.70 -7.97
CA TYR A 194 -8.19 -8.80 -8.50
C TYR A 194 -7.35 -7.59 -8.06
N PRO A 195 -6.00 -7.66 -8.11
CA PRO A 195 -5.12 -6.53 -7.81
C PRO A 195 -5.47 -5.25 -8.60
N GLU A 196 -5.97 -5.39 -9.82
CA GLU A 196 -6.43 -4.31 -10.67
C GLU A 196 -7.63 -3.55 -10.05
N ASP A 197 -8.54 -4.24 -9.36
CA ASP A 197 -9.66 -3.60 -8.63
C ASP A 197 -9.18 -2.86 -7.38
N VAL A 198 -8.16 -3.40 -6.70
CA VAL A 198 -7.50 -2.75 -5.57
C VAL A 198 -6.86 -1.44 -6.05
N ALA A 199 -6.12 -1.49 -7.14
CA ALA A 199 -5.45 -0.32 -7.72
C ALA A 199 -6.46 0.72 -8.24
N ALA A 200 -7.54 0.29 -8.90
CA ALA A 200 -8.65 1.17 -9.28
C ALA A 200 -9.26 1.86 -8.05
N THR A 201 -9.50 1.12 -6.97
CA THR A 201 -10.00 1.68 -5.71
C THR A 201 -9.05 2.73 -5.12
N MET A 202 -7.74 2.48 -5.16
CA MET A 202 -6.73 3.44 -4.68
C MET A 202 -6.73 4.73 -5.51
N TYR A 203 -6.81 4.62 -6.84
CA TYR A 203 -6.92 5.79 -7.72
C TYR A 203 -8.20 6.58 -7.47
N SER A 204 -9.35 5.91 -7.35
CA SER A 204 -10.63 6.56 -7.06
C SER A 204 -10.61 7.29 -5.72
N ALA A 205 -10.01 6.71 -4.68
CA ALA A 205 -9.84 7.37 -3.39
C ALA A 205 -8.96 8.63 -3.46
N LEU A 206 -8.04 8.68 -4.43
CA LEU A 206 -7.22 9.87 -4.72
C LEU A 206 -7.91 10.87 -5.66
N GLY A 207 -9.12 10.56 -6.15
CA GLY A 207 -9.83 11.36 -7.15
C GLY A 207 -9.20 11.31 -8.54
N ILE A 208 -8.45 10.24 -8.83
CA ILE A 208 -7.79 10.02 -10.12
C ILE A 208 -8.68 9.10 -10.97
N ASP A 209 -8.95 9.51 -12.21
CA ASP A 209 -9.59 8.66 -13.20
C ASP A 209 -8.65 7.51 -13.60
N TRP A 210 -8.96 6.32 -13.10
CA TRP A 210 -8.18 5.09 -13.33
C TRP A 210 -8.38 4.50 -14.72
N THR A 211 -9.38 4.96 -15.49
CA THR A 211 -9.61 4.53 -16.88
C THR A 211 -8.72 5.27 -17.87
N LYS A 212 -7.93 6.23 -17.39
CA LYS A 212 -7.09 7.08 -18.21
C LYS A 212 -5.94 6.31 -18.87
N GLU A 213 -5.68 6.69 -20.11
CA GLU A 213 -4.59 6.18 -20.93
C GLU A 213 -3.69 7.35 -21.38
N ILE A 214 -2.37 7.14 -21.36
CA ILE A 214 -1.37 8.04 -21.93
C ILE A 214 -0.94 7.47 -23.27
N THR A 215 -1.38 8.09 -24.37
CA THR A 215 -1.14 7.59 -25.73
C THR A 215 0.15 8.11 -26.37
N ASN A 216 0.70 9.22 -25.87
CA ASN A 216 1.88 9.90 -26.43
C ASN A 216 3.20 9.46 -25.77
N THR A 217 3.38 8.17 -25.54
CA THR A 217 4.59 7.65 -24.90
C THR A 217 5.78 7.59 -25.88
N PRO A 218 7.03 7.67 -25.39
CA PRO A 218 8.21 7.49 -26.25
C PRO A 218 8.29 6.12 -26.95
N SER A 219 7.60 5.09 -26.44
CA SER A 219 7.59 3.75 -27.03
C SER A 219 6.56 3.59 -28.15
N GLY A 220 5.65 4.56 -28.33
CA GLY A 220 4.50 4.44 -29.23
C GLY A 220 3.42 3.47 -28.76
N ARG A 221 3.59 2.84 -27.59
CA ARG A 221 2.55 2.03 -26.94
C ARG A 221 1.89 2.86 -25.87
N ALA A 222 0.58 2.85 -25.85
CA ALA A 222 -0.12 3.55 -24.81
C ALA A 222 0.14 2.94 -23.43
N PHE A 223 0.11 3.81 -22.42
CA PHE A 223 0.21 3.43 -21.01
C PHE A 223 -1.17 3.64 -20.37
N GLU A 224 -1.87 2.54 -20.10
CA GLU A 224 -3.11 2.53 -19.33
C GLU A 224 -2.77 2.62 -17.84
N TYR A 225 -3.53 3.41 -17.07
CA TYR A 225 -3.30 3.49 -15.62
C TYR A 225 -3.59 2.16 -14.92
N ILE A 226 -4.58 1.43 -15.42
CA ILE A 226 -4.90 0.07 -15.02
C ILE A 226 -5.04 -0.76 -16.29
N GLU A 227 -4.24 -1.82 -16.42
CA GLU A 227 -4.39 -2.76 -17.52
C GLU A 227 -5.64 -3.63 -17.30
N PHE A 228 -6.45 -3.79 -18.34
CA PHE A 228 -7.67 -4.60 -18.27
C PHE A 228 -7.43 -6.09 -18.55
N GLN A 229 -6.18 -6.55 -18.55
CA GLN A 229 -5.82 -7.92 -18.89
C GLN A 229 -5.08 -8.60 -17.74
N SER A 230 -5.61 -9.73 -17.29
CA SER A 230 -4.93 -10.61 -16.34
C SER A 230 -4.66 -11.96 -16.98
N GLY A 231 -3.40 -12.20 -17.35
CA GLY A 231 -2.98 -13.37 -18.10
C GLY A 231 -3.66 -13.46 -19.48
N THR A 232 -4.56 -14.44 -19.65
CA THR A 232 -5.27 -14.68 -20.93
C THR A 232 -6.68 -14.08 -20.98
N ASN A 233 -7.14 -13.41 -19.93
CA ASN A 233 -8.52 -12.93 -19.81
C ASN A 233 -8.57 -11.41 -19.71
N PHE A 234 -9.61 -10.82 -20.30
CA PHE A 234 -9.99 -9.45 -20.00
C PHE A 234 -10.76 -9.39 -18.69
N LEU A 235 -10.38 -8.44 -17.85
CA LEU A 235 -11.03 -8.14 -16.59
C LEU A 235 -11.93 -6.92 -16.77
N ASP A 236 -13.20 -7.06 -16.40
CA ASP A 236 -14.10 -5.93 -16.18
C ASP A 236 -13.75 -5.30 -14.82
N VAL A 237 -12.66 -4.52 -14.80
CA VAL A 237 -12.09 -3.88 -13.61
C VAL A 237 -13.06 -2.83 -13.05
N SER A 238 -13.12 -2.73 -11.73
CA SER A 238 -13.90 -1.69 -11.04
C SER A 238 -13.34 -1.41 -9.66
N GLU A 239 -13.56 -0.19 -9.19
CA GLU A 239 -13.41 0.13 -7.78
C GLU A 239 -14.33 -0.74 -6.90
N ILE A 240 -13.86 -1.05 -5.69
CA ILE A 240 -14.56 -1.85 -4.70
C ILE A 240 -15.37 -0.89 -3.82
N ASP A 241 -16.42 -0.32 -4.40
CA ASP A 241 -17.36 0.62 -3.76
C ASP A 241 -17.90 0.10 -2.41
N ALA A 242 -18.11 -1.21 -2.34
CA ALA A 242 -18.54 -1.92 -1.16
C ALA A 242 -17.67 -1.66 0.06
N LEU A 243 -16.43 -1.16 -0.06
CA LEU A 243 -15.56 -0.76 1.06
C LEU A 243 -16.08 0.47 1.83
N PHE A 244 -16.87 1.32 1.19
CA PHE A 244 -17.31 2.63 1.71
C PHE A 244 -18.82 2.72 1.99
N SER A 245 -19.59 1.70 1.61
CA SER A 245 -21.07 1.64 1.71
C SER A 245 -21.58 0.59 2.69
#